data_AF-A0A7C4K7I1-F1
#
_entry.id   AF-A0A7C4K7I1-F1
#
_cell.length_a   1.000
_cell.length_b   1.000
_cell.length_c   1.000
_cell.angle_alpha   90.00
_cell.angle_beta   90.00
_cell.angle_gamma   90.00
#
_symmetry.space_group_name_H-M   'P 1'
#
loop_
_entity.id
_entity.type
_entity.pdbx_description
1 polymer ?
#
loop_
_entity_poly.entity_id
_entity_poly.type
_entity_poly.pdbx_seq_one_letter_code
_entity_poly.pdbx_strand_id
1 'polypeptide(L)'
;MSQLPPKDPDTNKISLSYFFLWAIDIKITNTETMRYYFNPFISLFLQSCILGILFTVAVSTLLPINLGYIRHKIEREIANQLDKISMIKYGLHAEYNQEEIINEILKADLKELYDYADAWKISHEDLLIIYKALNWRKSQGLYKIRHLNDGIRMYMRFHFTQKYSNTVLGFVYMGAAVLIIIIGLRGLKFIPPTQPSLVLFALGLEFSLLIIYAITLMYSKQDEEKEIEPIYAHSQNNYLNTDFGSARDIERLLRVFIKSSEKNKK
;
A
#
# COMPACT_ATOMS: atom_id res chain seq x y z
N MET A 1 -50.89 -13.38 46.59
CA MET A 1 -49.69 -14.23 46.53
C MET A 1 -48.91 -13.84 45.26
N SER A 2 -48.22 -12.69 45.30
CA SER A 2 -47.45 -12.17 44.15
C SER A 2 -46.03 -12.73 44.24
N GLN A 3 -45.68 -13.63 43.33
CA GLN A 3 -44.31 -14.12 43.21
C GLN A 3 -43.42 -12.97 42.71
N LEU A 4 -42.42 -12.62 43.53
CA LEU A 4 -41.33 -11.72 43.14
C LEU A 4 -40.57 -12.34 41.94
N PRO A 5 -40.12 -11.52 40.98
CA PRO A 5 -39.25 -12.02 39.92
C PRO A 5 -37.94 -12.55 40.50
N PRO A 6 -37.32 -13.57 39.86
CA PRO A 6 -36.09 -14.16 40.34
C PRO A 6 -34.98 -13.10 40.39
N LYS A 7 -34.31 -13.05 41.54
CA LYS A 7 -33.17 -12.18 41.82
C LYS A 7 -31.99 -12.69 41.00
N ASP A 8 -31.61 -11.93 39.96
CA ASP A 8 -30.39 -12.19 39.18
C ASP A 8 -29.19 -12.31 40.12
N PRO A 9 -28.49 -13.46 40.17
CA PRO A 9 -27.29 -13.61 40.98
C PRO A 9 -26.11 -13.00 40.23
N ASP A 10 -25.36 -12.16 40.93
CA ASP A 10 -24.01 -11.68 40.57
C ASP A 10 -23.88 -10.78 39.33
N THR A 11 -24.59 -9.65 39.33
CA THR A 11 -24.17 -8.49 38.55
C THR A 11 -23.06 -7.73 39.28
N ASN A 12 -21.81 -8.15 39.08
CA ASN A 12 -20.72 -7.17 39.05
C ASN A 12 -21.16 -6.10 38.04
N LYS A 13 -21.58 -4.92 38.53
CA LYS A 13 -22.02 -3.80 37.69
C LYS A 13 -20.82 -3.32 36.89
N ILE A 14 -20.54 -3.97 35.76
CA ILE A 14 -19.61 -3.47 34.78
C ILE A 14 -20.25 -2.19 34.24
N SER A 15 -19.69 -1.04 34.59
CA SER A 15 -20.17 0.26 34.13
C SER A 15 -19.98 0.34 32.61
N LEU A 16 -21.09 0.38 31.88
CA LEU A 16 -21.08 0.60 30.43
C LEU A 16 -20.52 2.01 30.16
N SER A 17 -19.64 2.11 29.18
CA SER A 17 -19.06 3.37 28.74
C SER A 17 -19.19 3.47 27.23
N TYR A 18 -19.72 4.59 26.75
CA TYR A 18 -19.88 4.86 25.32
C TYR A 18 -18.57 4.73 24.54
N PHE A 19 -17.41 4.91 25.18
CA PHE A 19 -16.11 4.86 24.50
C PHE A 19 -15.36 3.54 24.69
N PHE A 20 -15.58 2.83 25.79
CA PHE A 20 -14.71 1.69 26.16
C PHE A 20 -15.45 0.36 26.28
N LEU A 21 -16.78 0.36 26.41
CA LEU A 21 -17.51 -0.87 26.62
C LEU A 21 -18.96 -0.78 26.13
N TRP A 22 -19.20 -1.43 25.00
CA TRP A 22 -20.54 -1.70 24.47
C TRP A 22 -20.93 -3.14 24.81
N ALA A 23 -22.17 -3.34 25.24
CA ALA A 23 -22.75 -4.66 25.42
C ALA A 23 -23.74 -4.91 24.28
N ILE A 24 -23.59 -6.04 23.58
CA ILE A 24 -24.52 -6.50 22.56
C ILE A 24 -25.19 -7.76 23.09
N ASP A 25 -26.50 -7.67 23.34
CA ASP A 25 -27.31 -8.78 23.82
C ASP A 25 -27.93 -9.49 22.60
N ILE A 26 -27.50 -10.73 22.35
CA ILE A 26 -28.04 -11.56 21.28
C ILE A 26 -29.01 -12.56 21.91
N LYS A 27 -30.28 -12.52 21.46
CA LYS A 27 -31.29 -13.52 21.85
C LYS A 27 -31.13 -14.75 20.98
N ILE A 28 -30.75 -15.88 21.58
CA ILE A 28 -30.59 -17.16 20.87
C ILE A 28 -31.89 -17.96 20.92
N THR A 29 -32.64 -17.87 22.02
CA THR A 29 -33.98 -18.48 22.21
C THR A 29 -34.81 -17.59 23.14
N ASN A 30 -36.14 -17.76 23.19
CA ASN A 30 -37.07 -16.93 24.00
C ASN A 30 -36.68 -16.80 25.50
N THR A 31 -35.78 -17.65 26.01
CA THR A 31 -35.33 -17.68 27.40
C THR A 31 -33.81 -17.49 27.59
N GLU A 32 -33.00 -17.49 26.53
CA GLU A 32 -31.53 -17.42 26.64
C GLU A 32 -30.97 -16.20 25.90
N THR A 33 -30.33 -15.31 26.67
CA THR A 33 -29.61 -14.13 26.18
C THR A 33 -28.12 -14.31 26.40
N MET A 34 -27.33 -14.28 25.32
CA MET A 34 -25.87 -14.21 25.43
C MET A 34 -25.42 -12.76 25.27
N ARG A 35 -24.67 -12.25 26.26
CA ARG A 35 -24.12 -10.89 26.28
C ARG A 35 -22.68 -10.87 25.81
N TYR A 36 -22.40 -10.17 24.72
CA TYR A 36 -21.05 -9.92 24.22
C TYR A 36 -20.58 -8.54 24.65
N TYR A 37 -19.34 -8.46 25.15
CA TYR A 37 -18.70 -7.21 25.51
C TYR A 37 -17.72 -6.80 24.40
N PHE A 38 -17.95 -5.63 23.84
CA PHE A 38 -17.19 -5.05 22.75
C PHE A 38 -16.51 -3.77 23.20
N ASN A 39 -15.21 -3.66 22.99
CA ASN A 39 -14.49 -2.40 23.21
C ASN A 39 -14.34 -1.68 21.86
N PRO A 40 -15.18 -0.66 21.58
CA PRO A 40 -15.18 0.01 20.28
C PRO A 40 -13.89 0.77 20.02
N PHE A 41 -13.25 1.30 21.07
CA PHE A 41 -11.97 1.98 20.94
C PHE A 41 -10.92 1.01 20.38
N ILE A 42 -10.71 -0.14 21.01
CA ILE A 42 -9.71 -1.12 20.54
C ILE A 42 -10.05 -1.60 19.13
N SER A 43 -11.31 -1.92 18.86
CA SER A 43 -11.70 -2.55 17.60
C SER A 43 -11.78 -1.60 16.41
N LEU A 44 -12.01 -0.29 16.61
CA LEU A 44 -12.19 0.68 15.53
C LEU A 44 -11.06 1.72 15.44
N PHE A 45 -10.16 1.77 16.42
CA PHE A 45 -9.10 2.78 16.46
C PHE A 45 -8.24 2.77 15.21
N LEU A 46 -7.80 1.58 14.77
CA LEU A 46 -6.90 1.46 13.63
C LEU A 46 -7.58 1.91 12.33
N GLN A 47 -8.82 1.49 12.10
CA GLN A 47 -9.61 1.84 10.93
C GLN A 47 -9.89 3.35 10.91
N SER A 48 -10.18 3.94 12.07
CA SER A 48 -10.36 5.39 12.23
C SER A 48 -9.08 6.15 11.90
N CYS A 49 -7.92 5.67 12.36
CA CYS A 49 -6.62 6.24 12.02
C CYS A 49 -6.33 6.17 10.50
N ILE A 50 -6.58 5.03 9.87
CA ILE A 50 -6.33 4.84 8.43
C ILE A 50 -7.26 5.72 7.59
N LEU A 51 -8.55 5.75 7.90
CA LEU A 51 -9.50 6.67 7.25
C LEU A 51 -9.11 8.12 7.48
N GLY A 52 -8.64 8.47 8.67
CA GLY A 52 -8.11 9.80 8.99
C GLY A 52 -6.89 10.17 8.15
N ILE A 53 -5.96 9.23 7.94
CA ILE A 53 -4.79 9.43 7.07
C ILE A 53 -5.24 9.63 5.62
N LEU A 54 -6.13 8.79 5.10
CA LEU A 54 -6.66 8.92 3.73
C LEU A 54 -7.36 10.26 3.53
N PHE A 55 -8.19 10.67 4.49
CA PHE A 55 -8.86 11.97 4.47
C PHE A 55 -7.85 13.11 4.52
N THR A 56 -6.83 13.02 5.38
CA THR A 56 -5.77 14.03 5.49
C THR A 56 -4.97 14.14 4.19
N VAL A 57 -4.66 13.02 3.52
CA VAL A 57 -3.98 13.02 2.22
C VAL A 57 -4.85 13.72 1.17
N ALA A 58 -6.14 13.41 1.12
CA ALA A 58 -7.08 14.05 0.20
C ALA A 58 -7.17 15.56 0.43
N VAL A 59 -7.37 16.00 1.68
CA VAL A 59 -7.43 17.43 2.03
C VAL A 59 -6.09 18.12 1.76
N SER A 60 -4.97 17.52 2.15
CA SER A 60 -3.62 18.05 1.92
C SER A 60 -3.28 18.22 0.43
N THR A 61 -3.92 17.43 -0.44
CA THR A 61 -3.77 17.53 -1.90
C THR A 61 -4.54 18.72 -2.49
N LEU A 62 -5.68 19.07 -1.89
CA LEU A 62 -6.52 20.20 -2.33
C LEU A 62 -5.99 21.56 -1.89
N LEU A 63 -5.34 21.60 -0.73
CA LEU A 63 -4.76 22.82 -0.14
C LEU A 63 -3.77 23.52 -1.08
N PRO A 64 -3.58 24.84 -0.92
CA PRO A 64 -2.56 25.58 -1.67
C PRO A 64 -1.16 25.08 -1.32
N ILE A 65 -0.20 25.31 -2.21
CA ILE A 65 1.16 24.73 -2.11
C ILE A 65 1.89 25.10 -0.81
N ASN A 66 1.56 26.24 -0.22
CA ASN A 66 2.15 26.73 1.03
C ASN A 66 1.68 25.94 2.26
N LEU A 67 0.49 25.32 2.21
CA LEU A 67 -0.12 24.61 3.35
C LEU A 67 -0.22 23.10 3.11
N GLY A 68 -0.43 22.68 1.87
CA GLY A 68 -0.62 21.29 1.50
C GLY A 68 0.71 20.55 1.34
N TYR A 69 1.11 19.75 2.34
CA TYR A 69 2.30 18.91 2.26
C TYR A 69 2.29 17.95 1.07
N ILE A 70 1.17 17.24 0.84
CA ILE A 70 1.05 16.33 -0.31
C ILE A 70 1.00 17.12 -1.63
N ARG A 71 0.31 18.27 -1.67
CA ARG A 71 0.34 19.16 -2.85
C ARG A 71 1.76 19.57 -3.20
N HIS A 72 2.57 19.99 -2.23
CA HIS A 72 3.96 20.36 -2.44
C HIS A 72 4.80 19.17 -2.98
N LYS A 73 4.59 17.97 -2.46
CA LYS A 73 5.27 16.76 -2.98
C LYS A 73 4.87 16.45 -4.42
N ILE A 74 3.58 16.54 -4.76
CA ILE A 74 3.11 16.32 -6.14
C ILE A 74 3.79 17.31 -7.09
N GLU A 75 3.86 18.58 -6.72
CA GLU A 75 4.47 19.64 -7.55
C GLU A 75 5.97 19.42 -7.76
N ARG A 76 6.67 19.02 -6.71
CA ARG A 76 8.09 18.66 -6.81
C ARG A 76 8.30 17.48 -7.74
N GLU A 77 7.46 16.45 -7.66
CA GLU A 77 7.59 15.30 -8.56
C GLU A 77 7.18 15.64 -10.00
N ILE A 78 6.22 16.55 -10.21
CA ILE A 78 5.94 17.09 -11.54
C ILE A 78 7.19 17.77 -12.10
N ALA A 79 7.81 18.69 -11.35
CA ALA A 79 9.03 19.37 -11.77
C ALA A 79 10.16 18.37 -12.10
N ASN A 80 10.39 17.38 -11.23
CA ASN A 80 11.40 16.33 -11.46
C ASN A 80 11.17 15.55 -12.76
N GLN A 81 9.91 15.26 -13.13
CA GLN A 81 9.63 14.54 -14.37
C GLN A 81 9.77 15.45 -15.59
N LEU A 82 9.42 16.73 -15.48
CA LEU A 82 9.69 17.70 -16.55
C LEU A 82 11.19 17.91 -16.77
N ASP A 83 11.99 17.92 -15.71
CA ASP A 83 13.45 18.01 -15.81
C ASP A 83 14.07 16.77 -16.46
N LYS A 84 13.49 15.59 -16.26
CA LYS A 84 13.90 14.39 -16.99
C LYS A 84 13.57 14.50 -18.49
N ILE A 85 12.37 14.96 -18.82
CA ILE A 85 11.96 15.18 -20.22
C ILE A 85 12.87 16.22 -20.89
N SER A 86 13.19 17.29 -20.17
CA SER A 86 14.03 18.37 -20.68
C SER A 86 15.44 17.92 -20.99
N MET A 87 16.02 17.12 -20.10
CA MET A 87 17.34 16.54 -20.27
C MET A 87 17.38 15.64 -21.52
N ILE A 88 16.29 14.89 -21.79
CA ILE A 88 16.18 14.05 -22.99
C ILE A 88 16.04 14.90 -24.25
N LYS A 89 15.23 15.97 -24.20
CA LYS A 89 14.91 16.81 -25.38
C LYS A 89 16.05 17.76 -25.77
N TYR A 90 16.67 18.43 -24.81
CA TYR A 90 17.63 19.52 -25.07
C TYR A 90 19.07 19.20 -24.62
N GLY A 91 19.29 18.14 -23.84
CA GLY A 91 20.60 17.80 -23.29
C GLY A 91 21.00 18.61 -22.04
N LEU A 92 22.26 18.46 -21.61
CA LEU A 92 22.79 18.94 -20.31
C LEU A 92 23.00 20.46 -20.17
N HIS A 93 22.89 21.24 -21.26
CA HIS A 93 23.41 22.63 -21.30
C HIS A 93 22.48 23.68 -21.91
N ALA A 94 21.21 23.35 -22.18
CA ALA A 94 20.25 24.39 -22.58
C ALA A 94 19.77 25.16 -21.33
N GLU A 95 19.74 26.49 -21.42
CA GLU A 95 19.06 27.35 -20.45
C GLU A 95 17.57 27.03 -20.50
N TYR A 96 17.16 26.09 -19.65
CA TYR A 96 15.94 25.34 -19.86
C TYR A 96 14.72 26.13 -19.38
N ASN A 97 13.79 26.40 -20.29
CA ASN A 97 12.50 26.97 -19.94
C ASN A 97 11.47 25.86 -19.73
N GLN A 98 11.26 25.44 -18.47
CA GLN A 98 10.21 24.51 -18.07
C GLN A 98 8.84 24.89 -18.66
N GLU A 99 8.58 26.19 -18.82
CA GLU A 99 7.32 26.69 -19.35
C GLU A 99 7.08 26.28 -20.81
N GLU A 100 8.11 26.10 -21.62
CA GLU A 100 7.99 25.67 -23.01
C GLU A 100 7.43 24.25 -23.10
N ILE A 101 8.03 23.30 -22.36
CA ILE A 101 7.56 21.91 -22.32
C ILE A 101 6.15 21.81 -21.71
N ILE A 102 5.87 22.59 -20.67
CA ILE A 102 4.51 22.65 -20.09
C ILE A 102 3.50 23.07 -21.16
N ASN A 103 3.82 24.12 -21.93
CA ASN A 103 2.94 24.65 -22.95
C ASN A 103 2.77 23.69 -24.14
N GLU A 104 3.83 22.99 -24.54
CA GLU A 104 3.76 21.93 -25.55
C GLU A 104 2.84 20.80 -25.10
N ILE A 105 3.06 20.24 -23.90
CA ILE A 105 2.24 19.14 -23.39
C ILE A 105 0.78 19.57 -23.22
N LEU A 106 0.51 20.77 -22.73
CA LEU A 106 -0.86 21.24 -22.49
C LEU A 106 -1.63 21.56 -23.77
N LYS A 107 -0.95 21.92 -24.87
CA LYS A 107 -1.57 22.21 -26.16
C LYS A 107 -1.69 20.97 -27.04
N ALA A 108 -0.94 19.91 -26.73
CA ALA A 108 -0.88 18.70 -27.51
C ALA A 108 -2.24 18.02 -27.64
N ASP A 109 -2.57 17.61 -28.87
CA ASP A 109 -3.65 16.66 -29.12
C ASP A 109 -3.23 15.24 -28.72
N LEU A 110 -4.20 14.32 -28.59
CA LEU A 110 -3.92 12.92 -28.21
C LEU A 110 -2.86 12.27 -29.11
N LYS A 111 -2.91 12.53 -30.43
CA LYS A 111 -1.93 12.01 -31.38
C LYS A 111 -0.54 12.59 -31.16
N GLU A 112 -0.45 13.91 -30.97
CA GLU A 112 0.83 14.58 -30.71
C GLU A 112 1.45 14.08 -29.40
N LEU A 113 0.62 13.74 -28.41
CA LEU A 113 1.09 13.13 -27.17
C LEU A 113 1.70 11.74 -27.39
N TYR A 114 1.17 10.94 -28.33
CA TYR A 114 1.83 9.69 -28.74
C TYR A 114 3.17 9.95 -29.42
N ASP A 115 3.20 10.89 -30.37
CA ASP A 115 4.43 11.25 -31.09
C ASP A 115 5.52 11.77 -30.13
N TYR A 116 5.13 12.55 -29.10
CA TYR A 116 6.03 13.03 -28.05
C TYR A 116 6.50 11.91 -27.12
N ALA A 117 5.63 10.94 -26.78
CA ALA A 117 6.01 9.79 -25.97
C ALA A 117 7.14 8.99 -26.65
N ASP A 118 6.99 8.75 -27.96
CA ASP A 118 7.99 8.05 -28.77
C ASP A 118 9.28 8.88 -28.90
N ALA A 119 9.17 10.17 -29.21
CA ALA A 119 10.33 11.06 -29.36
C ALA A 119 11.14 11.21 -28.07
N TRP A 120 10.46 11.29 -26.91
CA TRP A 120 11.10 11.44 -25.60
C TRP A 120 11.44 10.10 -24.93
N LYS A 121 11.16 8.97 -25.59
CA LYS A 121 11.42 7.61 -25.06
C LYS A 121 10.75 7.36 -23.70
N ILE A 122 9.53 7.86 -23.53
CA ILE A 122 8.72 7.70 -22.31
C ILE A 122 7.48 6.88 -22.68
N SER A 123 7.01 6.01 -21.79
CA SER A 123 5.77 5.27 -22.03
C SER A 123 4.60 6.24 -22.21
N HIS A 124 3.75 5.97 -23.20
CA HIS A 124 2.59 6.83 -23.49
C HIS A 124 1.72 7.05 -22.24
N GLU A 125 1.52 6.02 -21.42
CA GLU A 125 0.79 6.14 -20.16
C GLU A 125 1.43 7.12 -19.17
N ASP A 126 2.76 7.08 -19.06
CA ASP A 126 3.51 7.94 -18.15
C ASP A 126 3.34 9.41 -18.59
N LEU A 127 3.42 9.69 -19.89
CA LEU A 127 3.23 11.04 -20.44
C LEU A 127 1.78 11.52 -20.29
N LEU A 128 0.79 10.63 -20.46
CA LEU A 128 -0.62 10.93 -20.23
C LEU A 128 -0.90 11.30 -18.77
N ILE A 129 -0.26 10.62 -17.82
CA ILE A 129 -0.38 10.94 -16.39
C ILE A 129 0.23 12.32 -16.10
N ILE A 130 1.37 12.65 -16.70
CA ILE A 130 1.97 13.98 -16.60
C ILE A 130 1.03 15.04 -17.17
N TYR A 131 0.47 14.83 -18.37
CA TYR A 131 -0.51 15.73 -18.99
C TYR A 131 -1.71 16.00 -18.07
N LYS A 132 -2.33 14.94 -17.52
CA LYS A 132 -3.46 15.08 -16.59
C LYS A 132 -3.09 15.81 -15.32
N ALA A 133 -1.90 15.54 -14.76
CA ALA A 133 -1.40 16.21 -13.58
C ALA A 133 -1.14 17.72 -13.83
N LEU A 134 -0.61 18.08 -15.00
CA LEU A 134 -0.41 19.47 -15.43
C LEU A 134 -1.75 20.20 -15.61
N ASN A 135 -2.74 19.55 -16.21
CA ASN A 135 -4.07 20.13 -16.34
C ASN A 135 -4.74 20.33 -14.97
N TRP A 136 -4.64 19.33 -14.08
CA TRP A 136 -5.09 19.45 -12.69
C TRP A 136 -4.37 20.59 -11.94
N ARG A 137 -3.05 20.75 -12.16
CA ARG A 137 -2.26 21.83 -11.57
C ARG A 137 -2.77 23.22 -11.99
N LYS A 138 -3.05 23.41 -13.28
CA LYS A 138 -3.54 24.68 -13.86
C LYS A 138 -4.99 24.98 -13.46
N SER A 139 -5.81 23.95 -13.29
CA SER A 139 -7.22 24.08 -12.96
C SER A 139 -7.47 24.68 -11.56
N GLN A 140 -8.59 25.39 -11.42
CA GLN A 140 -9.04 26.02 -10.17
C GLN A 140 -10.41 25.49 -9.74
N GLY A 141 -10.71 25.59 -8.43
CA GLY A 141 -12.05 25.34 -7.89
C GLY A 141 -12.53 23.88 -7.97
N LEU A 142 -13.78 23.68 -8.41
CA LEU A 142 -14.48 22.38 -8.37
C LEU A 142 -13.87 21.32 -9.30
N TYR A 143 -13.29 21.75 -10.43
CA TYR A 143 -12.62 20.82 -11.34
C TYR A 143 -11.44 20.13 -10.64
N LYS A 144 -10.69 20.88 -9.83
CA LYS A 144 -9.56 20.38 -9.04
C LYS A 144 -9.98 19.32 -8.02
N ILE A 145 -11.18 19.44 -7.45
CA ILE A 145 -11.73 18.48 -6.49
C ILE A 145 -12.12 17.19 -7.19
N ARG A 146 -12.84 17.27 -8.32
CA ARG A 146 -13.24 16.09 -9.09
C ARG A 146 -12.03 15.33 -9.67
N HIS A 147 -10.99 16.05 -10.06
CA HIS A 147 -9.76 15.52 -10.65
C HIS A 147 -8.61 15.35 -9.65
N LEU A 148 -8.90 15.29 -8.35
CA LEU A 148 -7.88 15.08 -7.32
C LEU A 148 -7.05 13.80 -7.56
N ASN A 149 -7.68 12.77 -8.14
CA ASN A 149 -6.99 11.54 -8.48
C ASN A 149 -5.84 11.77 -9.47
N ASP A 150 -5.91 12.75 -10.38
CA ASP A 150 -4.88 12.95 -11.39
C ASP A 150 -3.55 13.40 -10.76
N GLY A 151 -3.59 14.29 -9.77
CA GLY A 151 -2.42 14.70 -9.00
C GLY A 151 -1.89 13.60 -8.07
N ILE A 152 -2.78 12.88 -7.38
CA ILE A 152 -2.36 11.77 -6.50
C ILE A 152 -1.73 10.65 -7.32
N ARG A 153 -2.34 10.28 -8.45
CA ARG A 153 -1.84 9.24 -9.37
C ARG A 153 -0.42 9.54 -9.83
N MET A 154 -0.13 10.80 -10.17
CA MET A 154 1.22 11.26 -10.54
C MET A 154 2.22 10.96 -9.42
N TYR A 155 1.97 11.41 -8.20
CA TYR A 155 2.88 11.17 -7.08
C TYR A 155 2.98 9.68 -6.71
N MET A 156 1.86 8.97 -6.75
CA MET A 156 1.82 7.55 -6.43
C MET A 156 2.68 6.75 -7.41
N ARG A 157 2.50 6.94 -8.72
CA ARG A 157 3.19 6.19 -9.77
C ARG A 157 4.68 6.48 -9.86
N PHE A 158 5.08 7.76 -9.74
CA PHE A 158 6.47 8.15 -9.98
C PHE A 158 7.37 8.18 -8.74
N HIS A 159 6.79 8.20 -7.53
CA HIS A 159 7.58 8.27 -6.29
C HIS A 159 7.20 7.19 -5.28
N PHE A 160 5.91 7.09 -4.93
CA PHE A 160 5.50 6.25 -3.81
C PHE A 160 5.65 4.76 -4.11
N THR A 161 5.10 4.28 -5.24
CA THR A 161 5.12 2.85 -5.58
C THR A 161 6.54 2.36 -5.85
N GLN A 162 7.35 3.15 -6.56
CA GLN A 162 8.76 2.80 -6.83
C GLN A 162 9.59 2.64 -5.55
N LYS A 163 9.35 3.48 -4.53
CA LYS A 163 10.15 3.49 -3.31
C LYS A 163 9.60 2.60 -2.19
N TYR A 164 8.29 2.52 -2.04
CA TYR A 164 7.64 1.94 -0.87
C TYR A 164 6.84 0.67 -1.16
N SER A 165 6.72 0.21 -2.42
CA SER A 165 5.94 -1.01 -2.75
C SER A 165 6.38 -2.23 -1.92
N ASN A 166 7.69 -2.48 -1.84
CA ASN A 166 8.24 -3.59 -1.05
C ASN A 166 7.96 -3.45 0.46
N THR A 167 7.97 -2.22 0.98
CA THR A 167 7.65 -1.96 2.38
C THR A 167 6.17 -2.21 2.68
N VAL A 168 5.27 -1.78 1.79
CA VAL A 168 3.83 -2.06 1.91
C VAL A 168 3.59 -3.56 1.87
N LEU A 169 4.21 -4.29 0.94
CA LEU A 169 4.13 -5.75 0.88
C LEU A 169 4.60 -6.41 2.18
N GLY A 170 5.72 -5.94 2.74
CA GLY A 170 6.22 -6.41 4.04
C GLY A 170 5.20 -6.20 5.18
N PHE A 171 4.53 -5.04 5.22
CA PHE A 171 3.47 -4.79 6.19
C PHE A 171 2.29 -5.74 6.03
N VAL A 172 1.88 -6.06 4.80
CA VAL A 172 0.80 -7.05 4.54
C VAL A 172 1.19 -8.42 5.11
N TYR A 173 2.40 -8.90 4.84
CA TYR A 173 2.84 -10.19 5.38
C TYR A 173 2.94 -10.20 6.91
N MET A 174 3.37 -9.08 7.50
CA MET A 174 3.34 -8.91 8.95
C MET A 174 1.91 -8.92 9.50
N GLY A 175 0.97 -8.24 8.82
CA GLY A 175 -0.45 -8.24 9.16
C GLY A 175 -1.04 -9.65 9.15
N ALA A 176 -0.74 -10.43 8.10
CA ALA A 176 -1.19 -11.80 7.97
C ALA A 176 -0.66 -12.68 9.12
N ALA A 177 0.60 -12.51 9.50
CA ALA A 177 1.19 -13.20 10.65
C ALA A 177 0.48 -12.84 11.97
N VAL A 178 0.19 -11.56 12.20
CA VAL A 178 -0.56 -11.09 13.37
C VAL A 178 -1.97 -11.69 13.41
N LEU A 179 -2.65 -11.76 12.25
CA LEU A 179 -3.98 -12.36 12.14
C LEU A 179 -3.96 -13.85 12.48
N ILE A 180 -3.00 -14.61 11.94
CA ILE A 180 -2.83 -16.04 12.24
C ILE A 180 -2.59 -16.25 13.74
N ILE A 181 -1.73 -15.46 14.37
CA ILE A 181 -1.46 -15.54 15.81
C ILE A 181 -2.73 -15.28 16.61
N ILE A 182 -3.48 -14.22 16.30
CA ILE A 182 -4.68 -13.83 17.05
C ILE A 182 -5.80 -14.88 16.91
N ILE A 183 -6.01 -15.40 15.71
CA ILE A 183 -6.98 -16.49 15.48
C ILE A 183 -6.51 -17.77 16.18
N GLY A 184 -5.21 -18.07 16.13
CA GLY A 184 -4.60 -19.19 16.83
C GLY A 184 -4.79 -19.12 18.36
N LEU A 185 -4.51 -17.97 18.96
CA LEU A 185 -4.72 -17.73 20.40
C LEU A 185 -6.20 -17.85 20.82
N ARG A 186 -7.12 -17.44 19.95
CA ARG A 186 -8.56 -17.68 20.15
C ARG A 186 -8.89 -19.17 20.08
N GLY A 187 -8.34 -19.90 19.11
CA GLY A 187 -8.52 -21.35 18.96
C GLY A 187 -8.03 -22.15 20.18
N LEU A 188 -6.98 -21.67 20.84
CA LEU A 188 -6.45 -22.20 22.11
C LEU A 188 -7.27 -21.79 23.35
N LYS A 189 -8.43 -21.11 23.18
CA LYS A 189 -9.32 -20.62 24.23
C LYS A 189 -8.69 -19.65 25.24
N PHE A 190 -7.54 -19.05 24.94
CA PHE A 190 -6.95 -18.00 25.79
C PHE A 190 -7.75 -16.70 25.78
N ILE A 191 -8.49 -16.43 24.70
CA ILE A 191 -9.39 -15.28 24.57
C ILE A 191 -10.84 -15.76 24.75
N PRO A 192 -11.58 -15.26 25.75
CA PRO A 192 -12.97 -15.65 25.97
C PRO A 192 -13.85 -15.31 24.74
N PRO A 193 -14.77 -16.21 24.33
CA PRO A 193 -15.67 -15.94 23.20
C PRO A 193 -16.61 -14.75 23.46
N THR A 194 -16.78 -14.34 24.72
CA THR A 194 -17.58 -13.19 25.15
C THR A 194 -16.91 -11.83 24.91
N GLN A 195 -15.63 -11.81 24.52
CA GLN A 195 -14.85 -10.59 24.23
C GLN A 195 -14.19 -10.64 22.85
N PRO A 196 -14.94 -10.46 21.75
CA PRO A 196 -14.43 -10.59 20.37
C PRO A 196 -13.59 -9.39 19.89
N SER A 197 -13.33 -8.39 20.73
CA SER A 197 -12.74 -7.10 20.32
C SER A 197 -11.37 -7.24 19.65
N LEU A 198 -10.51 -8.12 20.17
CA LEU A 198 -9.16 -8.35 19.66
C LEU A 198 -9.17 -9.06 18.30
N VAL A 199 -10.14 -9.96 18.08
CA VAL A 199 -10.33 -10.64 16.79
C VAL A 199 -10.80 -9.65 15.73
N LEU A 200 -11.75 -8.77 16.08
CA LEU A 200 -12.23 -7.73 15.18
C LEU A 200 -11.15 -6.70 14.84
N PHE A 201 -10.30 -6.36 15.81
CA PHE A 201 -9.12 -5.53 15.57
C PHE A 201 -8.17 -6.18 14.55
N ALA A 202 -7.84 -7.47 14.72
CA ALA A 202 -6.95 -8.19 13.81
C ALA A 202 -7.49 -8.30 12.39
N LEU A 203 -8.78 -8.63 12.26
CA LEU A 203 -9.45 -8.69 10.97
C LEU A 203 -9.49 -7.30 10.31
N GLY A 204 -9.78 -6.25 11.09
CA GLY A 204 -9.77 -4.87 10.62
C GLY A 204 -8.39 -4.40 10.15
N LEU A 205 -7.33 -4.79 10.86
CA LEU A 205 -5.94 -4.53 10.49
C LEU A 205 -5.61 -5.18 9.15
N GLU A 206 -5.91 -6.47 9.00
CA GLU A 206 -5.64 -7.21 7.77
C GLU A 206 -6.37 -6.60 6.57
N PHE A 207 -7.68 -6.37 6.73
CA PHE A 207 -8.50 -5.77 5.69
C PHE A 207 -7.96 -4.41 5.24
N SER A 208 -7.53 -3.58 6.19
CA SER A 208 -6.99 -2.25 5.87
C SER A 208 -5.64 -2.33 5.15
N LEU A 209 -4.77 -3.27 5.54
CA LEU A 209 -3.50 -3.50 4.85
C LEU A 209 -3.68 -4.02 3.43
N LEU A 210 -4.64 -4.94 3.23
CA LEU A 210 -4.98 -5.43 1.90
C LEU A 210 -5.50 -4.31 0.99
N ILE A 211 -6.31 -3.38 1.53
CA ILE A 211 -6.73 -2.18 0.78
C ILE A 211 -5.54 -1.32 0.40
N ILE A 212 -4.62 -1.03 1.34
CA ILE A 212 -3.43 -0.21 1.06
C ILE A 212 -2.56 -0.87 -0.02
N TYR A 213 -2.40 -2.18 0.05
CA TYR A 213 -1.66 -2.94 -0.95
C TYR A 213 -2.34 -2.92 -2.32
N ALA A 214 -3.65 -3.13 -2.38
CA ALA A 214 -4.42 -3.04 -3.62
C ALA A 214 -4.30 -1.64 -4.25
N ILE A 215 -4.39 -0.58 -3.44
CA ILE A 215 -4.16 0.81 -3.91
C ILE A 215 -2.74 0.96 -4.45
N THR A 216 -1.73 0.45 -3.74
CA THR A 216 -0.32 0.54 -4.17
C THR A 216 -0.11 -0.14 -5.51
N LEU A 217 -0.68 -1.34 -5.72
CA LEU A 217 -0.62 -2.05 -6.99
C LEU A 217 -1.38 -1.32 -8.10
N MET A 218 -2.56 -0.78 -7.82
CA MET A 218 -3.38 -0.04 -8.79
C MET A 218 -2.65 1.18 -9.37
N TYR A 219 -1.77 1.81 -8.60
CA TYR A 219 -0.96 2.96 -9.05
C TYR A 219 0.47 2.58 -9.46
N SER A 220 0.86 1.31 -9.37
CA SER A 220 2.18 0.88 -9.81
C SER A 220 2.26 0.98 -11.33
N LYS A 221 3.47 1.23 -11.85
CA LYS A 221 3.74 1.04 -13.27
C LYS A 221 3.50 -0.45 -13.57
N GLN A 222 2.62 -0.73 -14.52
CA GLN A 222 2.55 -2.07 -15.10
C GLN A 222 3.82 -2.17 -15.94
N ASP A 223 4.72 -3.08 -15.58
CA ASP A 223 5.94 -3.31 -16.34
C ASP A 223 5.51 -3.83 -17.73
N GLU A 224 5.37 -2.92 -18.70
CA GLU A 224 5.47 -3.27 -20.11
C GLU A 224 6.91 -3.79 -20.30
N GLU A 225 7.01 -5.13 -20.36
CA GLU A 225 8.23 -5.93 -20.55
C GLU A 225 9.30 -5.78 -19.46
N LYS A 226 8.99 -6.32 -18.29
CA LYS A 226 9.95 -7.20 -17.62
C LYS A 226 9.35 -8.59 -17.62
N GLU A 227 10.11 -9.54 -18.13
CA GLU A 227 9.77 -10.96 -18.15
C GLU A 227 9.05 -11.35 -16.85
N ILE A 228 7.89 -11.98 -17.02
CA ILE A 228 7.14 -12.60 -15.93
C ILE A 228 8.01 -13.77 -15.44
N GLU A 229 8.97 -13.49 -14.57
CA GLU A 229 9.36 -14.48 -13.57
C GLU A 229 8.30 -14.44 -12.47
N PRO A 230 7.59 -15.55 -12.22
CA PRO A 230 6.54 -15.57 -11.21
C PRO A 230 7.14 -15.36 -9.82
N ILE A 231 6.90 -14.16 -9.27
CA ILE A 231 7.28 -13.72 -7.92
C ILE A 231 6.64 -14.57 -6.79
N TYR A 232 5.80 -15.55 -7.11
CA TYR A 232 5.23 -16.50 -6.14
C TYR A 232 6.01 -17.81 -5.93
N ALA A 233 7.22 -17.96 -6.50
CA ALA A 233 8.06 -19.15 -6.29
C ALA A 233 9.49 -18.90 -5.77
N HIS A 234 9.87 -17.67 -5.40
CA HIS A 234 11.28 -17.36 -5.07
C HIS A 234 11.58 -16.82 -3.66
N SER A 235 10.58 -16.73 -2.77
CA SER A 235 10.83 -16.29 -1.37
C SER A 235 11.22 -17.41 -0.39
N GLN A 236 11.38 -18.66 -0.86
CA GLN A 236 11.83 -19.77 -0.01
C GLN A 236 13.25 -20.29 -0.34
N ASN A 237 13.81 -19.95 -1.51
CA ASN A 237 15.13 -20.42 -1.92
C ASN A 237 16.27 -19.38 -1.78
N ASN A 238 15.96 -18.09 -1.59
CA ASN A 238 16.98 -17.05 -1.53
C ASN A 238 17.61 -16.81 -0.14
N TYR A 239 17.17 -17.53 0.89
CA TYR A 239 17.86 -17.53 2.20
C TYR A 239 18.62 -18.85 2.47
N LEU A 240 18.57 -19.82 1.56
CA LEU A 240 19.34 -21.08 1.63
C LEU A 240 20.41 -21.21 0.55
N ASN A 241 20.46 -20.32 -0.44
CA ASN A 241 21.43 -20.35 -1.55
C ASN A 241 22.59 -19.36 -1.43
N THR A 242 22.72 -18.63 -0.33
CA THR A 242 23.87 -17.74 -0.08
C THR A 242 25.02 -18.44 0.66
N ASP A 243 24.86 -19.71 1.06
CA ASP A 243 25.85 -20.43 1.88
C ASP A 243 26.29 -21.80 1.29
N PHE A 244 25.94 -22.08 0.03
CA PHE A 244 26.57 -23.15 -0.73
C PHE A 244 27.26 -22.53 -1.95
N GLY A 245 28.58 -22.72 -2.01
CA GLY A 245 29.51 -22.05 -2.91
C GLY A 245 28.98 -21.87 -4.33
N SER A 246 29.32 -20.71 -4.91
CA SER A 246 28.88 -20.31 -6.24
C SER A 246 29.04 -21.49 -7.22
N ALA A 247 28.11 -21.65 -8.16
CA ALA A 247 28.19 -22.71 -9.17
C ALA A 247 29.57 -22.77 -9.88
N ARG A 248 30.28 -21.63 -9.93
CA ARG A 248 31.67 -21.52 -10.42
C ARG A 248 32.70 -22.17 -9.49
N ASP A 249 32.51 -22.13 -8.18
CA ASP A 249 33.38 -22.79 -7.21
C ASP A 249 33.18 -24.31 -7.23
N ILE A 250 31.93 -24.77 -7.38
CA ILE A 250 31.61 -26.19 -7.58
C ILE A 250 32.22 -26.68 -8.91
N GLU A 251 32.10 -25.90 -9.99
CA GLU A 251 32.74 -26.22 -11.27
C GLU A 251 34.28 -26.30 -11.15
N ARG A 252 34.90 -25.38 -10.41
CA ARG A 252 36.35 -25.40 -10.15
C ARG A 252 36.77 -26.62 -9.36
N LEU A 253 36.02 -27.00 -8.32
CA LEU A 253 36.31 -28.18 -7.51
C LEU A 253 36.16 -29.48 -8.32
N LEU A 254 35.10 -29.59 -9.14
CA LEU A 254 34.92 -30.73 -10.05
C LEU A 254 36.05 -30.83 -11.08
N ARG A 255 36.48 -29.70 -11.64
CA ARG A 255 37.59 -29.68 -12.62
C ARG A 255 38.92 -30.08 -11.98
N VAL A 256 39.18 -29.68 -10.74
CA VAL A 256 40.35 -30.13 -9.97
C VAL A 256 40.28 -31.63 -9.66
N PHE A 257 39.11 -32.14 -9.29
CA PHE A 257 38.91 -33.55 -8.97
C PHE A 257 39.13 -34.46 -10.18
N ILE A 258 38.58 -34.09 -11.35
CA ILE A 258 38.81 -34.83 -12.61
C ILE A 258 40.30 -34.83 -12.97
N LYS A 259 40.96 -33.67 -12.89
CA LYS A 259 42.39 -33.55 -13.19
C LYS A 259 43.27 -34.37 -12.22
N SER A 260 42.89 -34.48 -10.96
CA SER A 260 43.53 -35.35 -9.98
C SER A 260 43.33 -36.83 -10.28
N SER A 261 42.12 -37.22 -10.72
CA SER A 261 41.80 -38.61 -11.06
C SER A 261 42.55 -39.10 -12.31
N GLU A 262 42.82 -38.23 -13.29
CA GLU A 262 43.63 -38.60 -14.46
C GLU A 262 45.11 -38.77 -14.11
N LYS A 263 45.62 -38.01 -13.14
CA LYS A 263 47.02 -38.09 -12.72
C LYS A 263 47.36 -39.38 -11.95
N ASN A 264 46.37 -40.02 -11.32
CA ASN A 264 46.51 -41.29 -10.62
C ASN A 264 46.32 -42.54 -11.50
N LYS A 265 46.17 -42.37 -12.83
CA LYS A 265 46.05 -43.48 -13.80
C LYS A 265 47.29 -43.64 -14.71
N LYS A 266 48.42 -43.01 -14.37
CA LYS A 266 49.73 -43.23 -15.00
C LYS A 266 50.72 -43.80 -14.02
#